data_AF-A0A7C3UJ74-F1
#
_entry.id   AF-A0A7C3UJ74-F1
#
_cell.length_a   1.000
_cell.length_b   1.000
_cell.length_c   1.000
_cell.angle_alpha   90.00
_cell.angle_beta   90.00
_cell.angle_gamma   90.00
#
_symmetry.space_group_name_H-M   'P 1'
#
loop_
_entity.id
_entity.type
_entity.pdbx_description
1 polymer ?
#
loop_
_entity_poly.entity_id
_entity_poly.type
_entity_poly.pdbx_seq_one_letter_code
_entity_poly.pdbx_strand_id
1 'polypeptide(L)'
;MSKKIRHSEVAFMYNADKEIYKAYKATWVAWGGASVSAVQTAHELGMHFVGSMWTLTAGAENIHKRSDLRDAVSKDILLEPIIVPWLWDHTYEGTPSYFGCTNNPTFRQLSRERVIDAMKTGADGLHIDDHLGTAGSFWHGGCFCDYCIDGFRKFLADQKYEEIVKKHKIDLDNFNYRDFIKSFVSNREEYQRKRSQLPLTELYQTYLVKSAAQFVKELRKIAEDTKGGEITCSANTGIPNPVHLVTTPNLTHCVCEVEYRHNNENAPKASPISAYKVADAINKPVMATASGWNWAYAHANNNAVGLVRLWIAETYALGHRLMVPHRKWAFTQEKGTHWYQSKPEDFAYLYNFIRDNSELFDDYEPFSRIALIFPNKGIRRHGLGLFQEICKRLADKNLFFSVVIAGDDWIEDRLKTENLSNYEDIIIPEPSELDDSQKSVIEKWESDKNKKAFYVKSVNDIDNINLKLTVEVIGRQNIWVLPRMRPDGSVVCHILNRNYDESVGFVKNIEN
;
A
#
# COMPACT_ATOMS: atom_id res chain seq x y z
N MET A 1 5.05 -23.39 -8.43
CA MET A 1 4.71 -23.07 -7.02
C MET A 1 5.53 -21.86 -6.59
N SER A 2 4.89 -20.70 -6.52
CA SER A 2 5.51 -19.46 -6.01
C SER A 2 6.00 -19.64 -4.56
N LYS A 3 7.24 -19.23 -4.26
CA LYS A 3 7.83 -19.24 -2.91
C LYS A 3 6.91 -18.48 -1.93
N LYS A 4 6.38 -19.17 -0.90
CA LYS A 4 5.65 -18.53 0.21
C LYS A 4 6.60 -17.60 0.96
N ILE A 5 6.20 -16.36 1.20
CA ILE A 5 7.02 -15.38 1.92
C ILE A 5 6.88 -15.62 3.43
N ARG A 6 7.93 -16.17 4.04
CA ARG A 6 8.00 -16.41 5.49
C ARG A 6 8.12 -15.12 6.31
N HIS A 7 7.64 -15.13 7.55
CA HIS A 7 7.66 -13.98 8.47
C HIS A 7 9.07 -13.54 8.82
N SER A 8 9.99 -14.48 8.84
CA SER A 8 11.41 -14.29 9.07
C SER A 8 12.20 -13.83 7.84
N GLU A 9 11.60 -13.61 6.65
CA GLU A 9 12.38 -13.14 5.49
C GLU A 9 12.96 -11.74 5.74
N VAL A 10 14.19 -11.51 5.28
CA VAL A 10 14.87 -10.22 5.32
C VAL A 10 15.04 -9.70 3.89
N ALA A 11 14.41 -8.55 3.61
CA ALA A 11 14.32 -7.99 2.26
C ALA A 11 15.07 -6.67 2.12
N PHE A 12 15.71 -6.46 0.98
CA PHE A 12 16.30 -5.20 0.56
C PHE A 12 15.40 -4.51 -0.46
N MET A 13 15.42 -3.17 -0.43
CA MET A 13 14.75 -2.37 -1.47
C MET A 13 15.58 -2.40 -2.76
N TYR A 14 16.86 -2.04 -2.67
CA TYR A 14 17.77 -1.95 -3.82
C TYR A 14 18.93 -2.95 -3.73
N ASN A 15 19.69 -3.01 -4.82
CA ASN A 15 20.91 -3.81 -4.91
C ASN A 15 21.96 -3.31 -3.91
N ALA A 16 22.73 -4.23 -3.35
CA ALA A 16 23.82 -3.97 -2.42
C ALA A 16 24.96 -4.97 -2.66
N ASP A 17 26.12 -4.71 -2.05
CA ASP A 17 27.27 -5.62 -2.14
C ASP A 17 27.03 -6.92 -1.35
N LYS A 18 27.73 -7.99 -1.76
CA LYS A 18 27.62 -9.33 -1.13
C LYS A 18 27.83 -9.29 0.38
N GLU A 19 28.79 -8.49 0.86
CA GLU A 19 29.09 -8.40 2.30
C GLU A 19 27.97 -7.70 3.08
N ILE A 20 27.29 -6.73 2.47
CA ILE A 20 26.11 -6.10 3.07
C ILE A 20 24.98 -7.12 3.14
N TYR A 21 24.70 -7.89 2.08
CA TYR A 21 23.68 -8.93 2.14
C TYR A 21 23.94 -9.97 3.22
N LYS A 22 25.19 -10.43 3.34
CA LYS A 22 25.59 -11.38 4.40
C LYS A 22 25.42 -10.80 5.79
N ALA A 23 25.82 -9.54 6.01
CA ALA A 23 25.72 -8.89 7.32
C ALA A 23 24.28 -8.91 7.87
N TYR A 24 23.29 -8.72 7.00
CA TYR A 24 21.87 -8.72 7.35
C TYR A 24 21.17 -10.07 7.19
N LYS A 25 21.88 -11.14 6.79
CA LYS A 25 21.30 -12.44 6.41
C LYS A 25 20.13 -12.27 5.42
N ALA A 26 20.38 -11.48 4.38
CA ALA A 26 19.39 -11.12 3.38
C ALA A 26 18.85 -12.36 2.65
N THR A 27 17.58 -12.30 2.28
CA THR A 27 16.87 -13.38 1.57
C THR A 27 16.13 -12.88 0.33
N TRP A 28 15.91 -11.56 0.22
CA TRP A 28 15.18 -10.94 -0.88
C TRP A 28 15.82 -9.62 -1.32
N VAL A 29 15.71 -9.32 -2.61
CA VAL A 29 15.67 -7.96 -3.16
C VAL A 29 14.26 -7.78 -3.74
N ALA A 30 13.49 -6.83 -3.21
CA ALA A 30 12.05 -6.75 -3.42
C ALA A 30 11.59 -5.64 -4.38
N TRP A 31 12.43 -4.63 -4.62
CA TRP A 31 12.15 -3.49 -5.51
C TRP A 31 13.29 -3.25 -6.51
N GLY A 32 14.47 -3.85 -6.36
CA GLY A 32 15.66 -3.47 -7.12
C GLY A 32 15.45 -3.52 -8.63
N GLY A 33 16.04 -2.55 -9.34
CA GLY A 33 16.23 -2.67 -10.78
C GLY A 33 17.07 -3.92 -11.09
N ALA A 34 16.65 -4.72 -12.07
CA ALA A 34 17.35 -5.94 -12.40
C ALA A 34 18.46 -5.68 -13.44
N SER A 35 19.64 -6.24 -13.17
CA SER A 35 20.67 -6.50 -14.16
C SER A 35 21.07 -7.96 -14.06
N VAL A 36 21.59 -8.54 -15.14
CA VAL A 36 22.05 -9.95 -15.15
C VAL A 36 23.04 -10.21 -14.01
N SER A 37 24.00 -9.31 -13.78
CA SER A 37 25.01 -9.46 -12.73
C SER A 37 24.43 -9.36 -11.31
N ALA A 38 23.45 -8.48 -11.09
CA ALA A 38 22.80 -8.33 -9.79
C ALA A 38 21.96 -9.57 -9.45
N VAL A 39 21.21 -10.10 -10.42
CA VAL A 39 20.42 -11.33 -10.28
C VAL A 39 21.34 -12.52 -9.98
N GLN A 40 22.42 -12.70 -10.76
CA GLN A 40 23.40 -13.76 -10.52
C GLN A 40 24.01 -13.68 -9.12
N THR A 41 24.41 -12.47 -8.70
CA THR A 41 24.95 -12.24 -7.35
C THR A 41 23.96 -12.65 -6.25
N ALA A 42 22.68 -12.34 -6.42
CA ALA A 42 21.65 -12.71 -5.47
C ALA A 42 21.39 -14.23 -5.46
N HIS A 43 21.36 -14.88 -6.63
CA HIS A 43 21.20 -16.33 -6.75
C HIS A 43 22.37 -17.10 -6.14
N GLU A 44 23.62 -16.63 -6.29
CA GLU A 44 24.79 -17.18 -5.61
C GLU A 44 24.68 -17.14 -4.08
N LEU A 45 23.91 -16.18 -3.54
CA LEU A 45 23.62 -16.06 -2.11
C LEU A 45 22.32 -16.77 -1.70
N GLY A 46 21.64 -17.46 -2.61
CA GLY A 46 20.36 -18.13 -2.35
C GLY A 46 19.18 -17.16 -2.13
N MET A 47 19.32 -15.92 -2.58
CA MET A 47 18.29 -14.88 -2.43
C MET A 47 17.29 -14.89 -3.58
N HIS A 48 16.06 -14.47 -3.30
CA HIS A 48 15.04 -14.21 -4.32
C HIS A 48 15.17 -12.78 -4.83
N PHE A 49 15.27 -12.60 -6.14
CA PHE A 49 15.50 -11.30 -6.74
C PHE A 49 14.32 -10.86 -7.61
N VAL A 50 13.70 -9.73 -7.26
CA VAL A 50 12.58 -9.16 -8.01
C VAL A 50 13.10 -8.04 -8.89
N GLY A 51 12.82 -8.09 -10.20
CA GLY A 51 13.10 -6.98 -11.09
C GLY A 51 11.98 -5.94 -11.01
N SER A 52 12.35 -4.67 -11.03
CA SER A 52 11.38 -3.56 -11.02
C SER A 52 11.21 -2.89 -12.37
N MET A 53 9.98 -2.43 -12.61
CA MET A 53 9.65 -1.52 -13.70
C MET A 53 8.78 -0.38 -13.17
N TRP A 54 8.84 0.75 -13.86
CA TRP A 54 8.12 1.97 -13.46
C TRP A 54 6.96 2.28 -14.41
N THR A 55 5.74 2.43 -13.87
CA THR A 55 4.55 2.84 -14.66
C THR A 55 4.21 4.32 -14.57
N LEU A 56 4.87 5.10 -13.70
CA LEU A 56 4.55 6.52 -13.51
C LEU A 56 4.95 7.39 -14.70
N THR A 57 6.15 7.17 -15.25
CA THR A 57 6.73 8.06 -16.26
C THR A 57 7.66 7.32 -17.21
N ALA A 58 7.82 7.84 -18.42
CA ALA A 58 8.85 7.40 -19.35
C ALA A 58 10.26 7.92 -18.95
N GLY A 59 10.33 8.89 -18.04
CA GLY A 59 11.54 9.63 -17.68
C GLY A 59 11.76 10.81 -18.61
N ALA A 60 12.26 11.92 -18.06
CA ALA A 60 12.43 13.18 -18.79
C ALA A 60 13.21 13.03 -20.10
N GLU A 61 14.29 12.24 -20.10
CA GLU A 61 15.10 12.01 -21.30
C GLU A 61 14.33 11.30 -22.43
N ASN A 62 13.59 10.24 -22.12
CA ASN A 62 12.77 9.56 -23.13
C ASN A 62 11.67 10.49 -23.65
N ILE A 63 11.00 11.24 -22.78
CA ILE A 63 9.97 12.22 -23.16
C ILE A 63 10.57 13.31 -24.06
N HIS A 64 11.80 13.74 -23.79
CA HIS A 64 12.51 14.71 -24.61
C HIS A 64 12.83 14.14 -25.99
N LYS A 65 13.39 12.93 -26.05
CA LYS A 65 13.88 12.31 -27.30
C LYS A 65 12.79 11.68 -28.16
N ARG A 66 11.63 11.35 -27.59
CA ARG A 66 10.54 10.64 -28.26
C ARG A 66 9.22 11.40 -28.19
N SER A 67 8.84 12.01 -29.32
CA SER A 67 7.58 12.75 -29.45
C SER A 67 6.34 11.87 -29.23
N ASP A 68 6.39 10.61 -29.66
CA ASP A 68 5.29 9.66 -29.46
C ASP A 68 5.04 9.34 -27.98
N LEU A 69 6.09 9.27 -27.16
CA LEU A 69 5.95 9.15 -25.71
C LEU A 69 5.49 10.45 -25.05
N ARG A 70 5.91 11.60 -25.58
CA ARG A 70 5.42 12.91 -25.14
C ARG A 70 3.92 13.08 -25.38
N ASP A 71 3.41 12.54 -26.48
CA ASP A 71 1.97 12.53 -26.77
C ASP A 71 1.18 11.52 -25.93
N ALA A 72 1.88 10.51 -25.37
CA ALA A 72 1.32 9.43 -24.57
C ALA A 72 1.33 9.69 -23.05
N VAL A 73 1.55 10.93 -22.63
CA VAL A 73 1.46 11.36 -21.23
C VAL A 73 0.01 11.58 -20.80
N SER A 74 -0.22 11.60 -19.49
CA SER A 74 -1.48 12.03 -18.90
C SER A 74 -1.68 13.53 -19.12
N LYS A 75 -2.89 13.90 -19.53
CA LYS A 75 -3.26 15.27 -19.91
C LYS A 75 -4.42 15.77 -19.05
N ASP A 76 -4.43 17.05 -18.73
CA ASP A 76 -5.56 17.66 -18.02
C ASP A 76 -6.75 17.92 -18.95
N ILE A 77 -7.80 18.59 -18.44
CA ILE A 77 -9.00 18.90 -19.23
C ILE A 77 -8.73 19.80 -20.45
N LEU A 78 -7.66 20.61 -20.42
CA LEU A 78 -7.22 21.46 -21.53
C LEU A 78 -6.27 20.74 -22.49
N LEU A 79 -6.00 19.46 -22.22
CA LEU A 79 -5.03 18.61 -22.92
C LEU A 79 -3.56 18.97 -22.66
N GLU A 80 -3.29 19.70 -21.58
CA GLU A 80 -1.93 20.02 -21.17
C GLU A 80 -1.30 18.85 -20.38
N PRO A 81 -0.02 18.51 -20.63
CA PRO A 81 0.69 17.47 -19.88
C PRO A 81 0.74 17.70 -18.37
N ILE A 82 0.60 16.63 -17.59
CA ILE A 82 0.61 16.68 -16.13
C ILE A 82 1.99 16.28 -15.61
N ILE A 83 2.70 17.22 -14.97
CA ILE A 83 4.00 17.00 -14.32
C ILE A 83 3.84 16.13 -13.08
N VAL A 84 4.81 15.26 -12.82
CA VAL A 84 4.93 14.52 -11.54
C VAL A 84 5.54 15.45 -10.48
N PRO A 85 4.81 15.83 -9.42
CA PRO A 85 5.24 16.91 -8.53
C PRO A 85 6.42 16.55 -7.63
N TRP A 86 6.61 15.27 -7.28
CA TRP A 86 7.76 14.81 -6.48
C TRP A 86 9.00 14.46 -7.31
N LEU A 87 8.97 14.74 -8.62
CA LEU A 87 10.09 14.56 -9.55
C LEU A 87 10.41 15.86 -10.29
N TRP A 88 10.13 17.00 -9.67
CA TRP A 88 10.34 18.33 -10.26
C TRP A 88 11.82 18.57 -10.60
N ASP A 89 12.72 17.93 -9.85
CA ASP A 89 14.17 17.93 -10.00
C ASP A 89 14.67 16.95 -11.09
N HIS A 90 13.80 16.07 -11.60
CA HIS A 90 14.13 15.11 -12.65
C HIS A 90 13.76 15.67 -14.03
N THR A 91 14.66 16.49 -14.58
CA THR A 91 14.52 17.10 -15.91
C THR A 91 15.66 16.69 -16.85
N TYR A 92 15.42 16.78 -18.16
CA TYR A 92 16.43 16.55 -19.19
C TYR A 92 16.26 17.59 -20.29
N GLU A 93 17.28 18.42 -20.52
CA GLU A 93 17.24 19.52 -21.52
C GLU A 93 15.96 20.38 -21.39
N GLY A 94 15.62 20.73 -20.14
CA GLY A 94 14.42 21.53 -19.80
C GLY A 94 13.08 20.77 -19.89
N THR A 95 13.08 19.52 -20.32
CA THR A 95 11.87 18.68 -20.36
C THR A 95 11.60 18.07 -18.98
N PRO A 96 10.41 18.30 -18.39
CA PRO A 96 10.02 17.69 -17.11
C PRO A 96 9.67 16.20 -17.22
N SER A 97 9.61 15.52 -16.08
CA SER A 97 8.98 14.21 -15.96
C SER A 97 7.46 14.37 -15.87
N TYR A 98 6.74 13.87 -16.88
CA TYR A 98 5.28 13.84 -16.90
C TYR A 98 4.74 12.47 -16.48
N PHE A 99 3.53 12.46 -15.93
CA PHE A 99 2.75 11.23 -15.74
C PHE A 99 2.52 10.56 -17.09
N GLY A 100 2.82 9.27 -17.21
CA GLY A 100 2.43 8.44 -18.34
C GLY A 100 0.95 8.12 -18.35
N CYS A 101 0.38 7.87 -19.52
CA CYS A 101 -0.99 7.39 -19.65
C CYS A 101 -0.99 5.88 -19.93
N THR A 102 -1.23 5.05 -18.92
CA THR A 102 -1.37 3.59 -19.04
C THR A 102 -2.64 3.13 -19.79
N ASN A 103 -3.47 4.05 -20.26
CA ASN A 103 -4.55 3.78 -21.24
C ASN A 103 -4.11 4.04 -22.69
N ASN A 104 -3.01 4.79 -22.90
CA ASN A 104 -2.47 5.06 -24.22
C ASN A 104 -1.61 3.86 -24.70
N PRO A 105 -1.87 3.30 -25.89
CA PRO A 105 -1.14 2.15 -26.42
C PRO A 105 0.38 2.33 -26.48
N THR A 106 0.88 3.53 -26.82
CA THR A 106 2.31 3.81 -26.92
C THR A 106 3.00 3.71 -25.56
N PHE A 107 2.39 4.24 -24.50
CA PHE A 107 2.96 4.14 -23.15
C PHE A 107 2.86 2.71 -22.60
N ARG A 108 1.78 1.98 -22.94
CA ARG A 108 1.64 0.56 -22.60
C ARG A 108 2.72 -0.29 -23.26
N GLN A 109 3.08 0.01 -24.51
CA GLN A 109 4.17 -0.66 -25.22
C GLN A 109 5.51 -0.45 -24.52
N LEU A 110 5.84 0.78 -24.11
CA LEU A 110 7.05 1.05 -23.31
C LEU A 110 7.06 0.24 -22.00
N SER A 111 5.91 0.18 -21.31
CA SER A 111 5.79 -0.56 -20.06
C SER A 111 6.00 -2.06 -20.27
N ARG A 112 5.46 -2.62 -21.37
CA ARG A 112 5.69 -4.00 -21.79
C ARG A 112 7.17 -4.28 -22.05
N GLU A 113 7.85 -3.40 -22.78
CA GLU A 113 9.29 -3.52 -23.06
C GLU A 113 10.09 -3.57 -21.75
N ARG A 114 9.80 -2.67 -20.80
CA ARG A 114 10.45 -2.66 -19.47
C ARG A 114 10.23 -3.96 -18.69
N VAL A 115 9.03 -4.54 -18.72
CA VAL A 115 8.77 -5.84 -18.09
C VAL A 115 9.60 -6.93 -18.75
N ILE A 116 9.61 -6.98 -20.08
CA ILE A 116 10.37 -7.98 -20.83
C ILE A 116 11.87 -7.88 -20.49
N ASP A 117 12.41 -6.66 -20.50
CA ASP A 117 13.81 -6.42 -20.19
C ASP A 117 14.16 -6.83 -18.75
N ALA A 118 13.32 -6.46 -17.78
CA ALA A 118 13.49 -6.87 -16.38
C ALA A 118 13.51 -8.41 -16.25
N MET A 119 12.58 -9.12 -16.90
CA MET A 119 12.49 -10.58 -16.79
C MET A 119 13.60 -11.32 -17.55
N LYS A 120 14.09 -10.78 -18.66
CA LYS A 120 15.23 -11.35 -19.42
C LYS A 120 16.53 -11.38 -18.63
N THR A 121 16.64 -10.61 -17.55
CA THR A 121 17.80 -10.67 -16.65
C THR A 121 17.89 -11.97 -15.85
N GLY A 122 16.81 -12.76 -15.81
CA GLY A 122 16.69 -13.96 -14.96
C GLY A 122 16.02 -13.69 -13.62
N ALA A 123 15.45 -12.50 -13.41
CA ALA A 123 14.75 -12.15 -12.17
C ALA A 123 13.64 -13.17 -11.81
N ASP A 124 13.47 -13.42 -10.52
CA ASP A 124 12.51 -14.38 -9.99
C ASP A 124 11.08 -13.83 -9.99
N GLY A 125 10.95 -12.51 -9.96
CA GLY A 125 9.69 -11.79 -9.87
C GLY A 125 9.68 -10.43 -10.54
N LEU A 126 8.50 -9.83 -10.58
CA LEU A 126 8.26 -8.47 -11.05
C LEU A 126 7.72 -7.59 -9.91
N HIS A 127 8.32 -6.41 -9.73
CA HIS A 127 7.78 -5.31 -8.93
C HIS A 127 7.30 -4.19 -9.87
N ILE A 128 6.03 -3.84 -9.77
CA ILE A 128 5.40 -2.78 -10.58
C ILE A 128 5.31 -1.51 -9.72
N ASP A 129 6.28 -0.62 -9.91
CA ASP A 129 6.32 0.63 -9.17
C ASP A 129 5.32 1.64 -9.75
N ASP A 130 4.70 2.45 -8.89
CA ASP A 130 3.63 3.40 -9.23
C ASP A 130 2.49 2.78 -10.08
N HIS A 131 2.09 1.57 -9.70
CA HIS A 131 1.12 0.72 -10.41
C HIS A 131 -0.23 1.35 -10.75
N LEU A 132 -0.60 2.49 -10.14
CA LEU A 132 -1.81 3.22 -10.49
C LEU A 132 -1.73 3.82 -11.90
N GLY A 133 -0.53 4.10 -12.42
CA GLY A 133 -0.33 4.68 -13.75
C GLY A 133 -1.20 5.91 -13.97
N THR A 134 -2.05 5.90 -15.00
CA THR A 134 -3.01 6.98 -15.29
C THR A 134 -3.87 7.34 -14.08
N ALA A 135 -4.32 6.36 -13.29
CA ALA A 135 -5.17 6.61 -12.14
C ALA A 135 -4.47 7.52 -11.10
N GLY A 136 -3.14 7.43 -10.95
CA GLY A 136 -2.38 8.32 -10.08
C GLY A 136 -2.49 9.80 -10.48
N SER A 137 -2.67 10.09 -11.77
CA SER A 137 -2.78 11.48 -12.27
C SER A 137 -4.11 12.17 -11.94
N PHE A 138 -5.14 11.45 -11.46
CA PHE A 138 -6.45 12.03 -11.13
C PHE A 138 -6.43 13.01 -9.96
N TRP A 139 -5.49 12.81 -9.05
CA TRP A 139 -5.22 13.70 -7.93
C TRP A 139 -4.56 15.00 -8.41
N HIS A 140 -3.92 14.91 -9.59
CA HIS A 140 -3.25 15.99 -10.28
C HIS A 140 -4.06 16.55 -11.46
N GLY A 141 -5.33 16.20 -11.61
CA GLY A 141 -6.23 16.83 -12.60
C GLY A 141 -6.39 16.10 -13.94
N GLY A 142 -6.06 14.81 -14.03
CA GLY A 142 -6.26 14.04 -15.26
C GLY A 142 -6.32 12.53 -15.07
N CYS A 143 -6.15 11.71 -16.09
CA CYS A 143 -5.94 12.06 -17.48
C CYS A 143 -7.27 12.27 -18.21
N PHE A 144 -7.34 13.20 -19.16
CA PHE A 144 -8.48 13.42 -20.06
C PHE A 144 -8.10 13.24 -21.53
N CYS A 145 -7.03 12.50 -21.85
CA CYS A 145 -6.69 12.18 -23.24
C CYS A 145 -7.77 11.31 -23.91
N ASP A 146 -7.79 11.26 -25.24
CA ASP A 146 -8.85 10.58 -26.00
C ASP A 146 -8.98 9.09 -25.64
N TYR A 147 -7.87 8.39 -25.39
CA TYR A 147 -7.90 6.99 -24.93
C TYR A 147 -8.60 6.82 -23.58
N CYS A 148 -8.44 7.78 -22.66
CA CYS A 148 -9.12 7.73 -21.36
C CYS A 148 -10.61 7.99 -21.51
N ILE A 149 -10.98 8.95 -22.37
CA ILE A 149 -12.38 9.28 -22.65
C ILE A 149 -13.08 8.11 -23.33
N ASP A 150 -12.45 7.50 -24.34
CA ASP A 150 -12.97 6.34 -25.04
C ASP A 150 -13.14 5.14 -24.11
N GLY A 151 -12.15 4.87 -23.26
CA GLY A 151 -12.25 3.79 -22.28
C GLY A 151 -13.35 4.03 -21.26
N PHE A 152 -13.56 5.29 -20.83
CA PHE A 152 -14.66 5.61 -19.92
C PHE A 152 -16.04 5.48 -20.57
N ARG A 153 -16.19 5.94 -21.82
CA ARG A 153 -17.42 5.75 -22.60
C ARG A 153 -17.77 4.26 -22.73
N LYS A 154 -16.79 3.40 -23.03
CA LYS A 154 -16.95 1.94 -23.05
C LYS A 154 -17.31 1.36 -21.68
N PHE A 155 -16.70 1.90 -20.62
CA PHE A 155 -17.00 1.49 -19.26
C PHE A 155 -18.45 1.80 -18.84
N LEU A 156 -19.01 2.94 -19.29
CA LEU A 156 -20.40 3.32 -19.06
C LEU A 156 -21.42 2.44 -19.80
N ALA A 157 -21.01 1.67 -20.81
CA ALA A 157 -21.89 0.78 -21.56
C ALA A 157 -22.27 -0.50 -20.79
N ASP A 158 -21.67 -0.75 -19.63
CA ASP A 158 -22.05 -1.85 -18.74
C ASP A 158 -23.48 -1.62 -18.20
N GLN A 159 -24.32 -2.66 -18.26
CA GLN A 159 -25.73 -2.62 -17.86
C GLN A 159 -25.93 -2.07 -16.43
N LYS A 160 -24.99 -2.31 -15.51
CA LYS A 160 -25.10 -1.80 -14.14
C LYS A 160 -25.05 -0.26 -14.04
N TYR A 161 -24.63 0.42 -15.11
CA TYR A 161 -24.60 1.88 -15.19
C TYR A 161 -25.74 2.48 -16.04
N GLU A 162 -26.66 1.66 -16.55
CA GLU A 162 -27.77 2.09 -17.42
C GLU A 162 -28.60 3.22 -16.79
N GLU A 163 -28.92 3.12 -15.49
CA GLU A 163 -29.69 4.15 -14.79
C GLU A 163 -28.91 5.47 -14.64
N ILE A 164 -27.58 5.41 -14.50
CA ILE A 164 -26.72 6.61 -14.48
C ILE A 164 -26.66 7.23 -15.88
N VAL A 165 -26.52 6.42 -16.92
CA VAL A 165 -26.52 6.84 -18.33
C VAL A 165 -27.83 7.57 -18.67
N LYS A 166 -28.98 6.99 -18.30
CA LYS A 166 -30.31 7.61 -18.47
C LYS A 166 -30.43 8.92 -17.69
N LYS A 167 -30.07 8.90 -16.40
CA LYS A 167 -30.13 10.08 -15.51
C LYS A 167 -29.37 11.27 -16.07
N HIS A 168 -28.19 11.03 -16.64
CA HIS A 168 -27.34 12.07 -17.21
C HIS A 168 -27.57 12.31 -18.71
N LYS A 169 -28.55 11.64 -19.34
CA LYS A 169 -28.86 11.74 -20.78
C LYS A 169 -27.63 11.52 -21.66
N ILE A 170 -26.82 10.53 -21.31
CA ILE A 170 -25.58 10.21 -22.00
C ILE A 170 -25.90 9.46 -23.29
N ASP A 171 -25.49 10.03 -24.43
CA ASP A 171 -25.44 9.32 -25.71
C ASP A 171 -24.12 8.54 -25.82
N LEU A 172 -24.16 7.23 -25.58
CA LEU A 172 -22.96 6.38 -25.56
C LEU A 172 -22.20 6.35 -26.89
N ASP A 173 -22.81 6.74 -28.01
CA ASP A 173 -22.09 6.77 -29.29
C ASP A 173 -21.21 8.02 -29.41
N ASN A 174 -21.62 9.14 -28.82
CA ASN A 174 -20.97 10.45 -28.99
C ASN A 174 -20.44 11.07 -27.69
N PHE A 175 -20.63 10.42 -26.53
CA PHE A 175 -20.30 11.00 -25.24
C PHE A 175 -18.80 11.25 -25.05
N ASN A 176 -18.43 12.51 -24.85
CA ASN A 176 -17.08 12.92 -24.47
C ASN A 176 -17.08 13.48 -23.04
N TYR A 177 -16.54 12.71 -22.09
CA TYR A 177 -16.51 13.13 -20.69
C TYR A 177 -15.65 14.36 -20.42
N ARG A 178 -14.59 14.59 -21.20
CA ARG A 178 -13.77 15.81 -21.11
C ARG A 178 -14.62 17.04 -21.44
N ASP A 179 -15.39 16.99 -22.53
CA ASP A 179 -16.24 18.10 -22.96
C ASP A 179 -17.43 18.30 -22.01
N PHE A 180 -18.00 17.20 -21.50
CA PHE A 180 -19.02 17.23 -20.46
C PHE A 180 -18.53 17.93 -19.18
N ILE A 181 -17.30 17.68 -18.73
CA ILE A 181 -16.74 18.34 -17.55
C ILE A 181 -16.41 19.82 -17.81
N LYS A 182 -16.04 20.19 -19.05
CA LYS A 182 -15.78 21.59 -19.42
C LYS A 182 -16.99 22.52 -19.29
N SER A 183 -18.21 21.99 -19.23
CA SER A 183 -19.38 22.82 -18.91
C SER A 183 -19.47 23.23 -17.44
N PHE A 184 -18.65 22.65 -16.56
CA PHE A 184 -18.65 22.92 -15.11
C PHE A 184 -17.38 23.59 -14.62
N VAL A 185 -16.25 23.40 -15.33
CA VAL A 185 -14.94 23.93 -14.97
C VAL A 185 -14.15 24.33 -16.22
N SER A 186 -13.34 25.37 -16.09
CA SER A 186 -12.61 25.99 -17.20
C SER A 186 -11.14 25.57 -17.31
N ASN A 187 -10.53 25.13 -16.21
CA ASN A 187 -9.12 24.76 -16.15
C ASN A 187 -8.84 23.68 -15.09
N ARG A 188 -7.59 23.20 -15.05
CA ARG A 188 -7.10 22.15 -14.14
C ARG A 188 -7.25 22.51 -12.66
N GLU A 189 -6.91 23.73 -12.28
CA GLU A 189 -7.00 24.19 -10.89
C GLU A 189 -8.45 24.16 -10.39
N GLU A 190 -9.37 24.68 -11.22
CA GLU A 190 -10.79 24.67 -10.93
C GLU A 190 -11.35 23.23 -10.85
N TYR A 191 -10.93 22.35 -11.76
CA TYR A 191 -11.26 20.93 -11.71
C TYR A 191 -10.81 20.32 -10.37
N GLN A 192 -9.55 20.49 -9.96
CA GLN A 192 -9.03 19.91 -8.73
C GLN A 192 -9.79 20.39 -7.49
N ARG A 193 -10.12 21.69 -7.43
CA ARG A 193 -10.86 22.27 -6.30
C ARG A 193 -12.31 21.79 -6.23
N LYS A 194 -12.98 21.63 -7.37
CA LYS A 194 -14.41 21.23 -7.44
C LYS A 194 -14.62 19.74 -7.64
N ARG A 195 -13.56 18.93 -7.80
CA ARG A 195 -13.60 17.53 -8.26
C ARG A 195 -14.69 16.68 -7.58
N SER A 196 -14.80 16.75 -6.26
CA SER A 196 -15.78 15.95 -5.49
C SER A 196 -17.24 16.31 -5.76
N GLN A 197 -17.51 17.47 -6.37
CA GLN A 197 -18.85 17.99 -6.68
C GLN A 197 -19.22 17.76 -8.14
N LEU A 198 -18.26 17.35 -8.99
CA LEU A 198 -18.47 17.23 -10.42
C LEU A 198 -19.19 15.92 -10.78
N PRO A 199 -20.19 15.97 -11.68
CA PRO A 199 -20.97 14.80 -12.06
C PRO A 199 -20.08 13.68 -12.62
N LEU A 200 -20.41 12.43 -12.29
CA LEU A 200 -19.72 11.20 -12.73
C LEU A 200 -18.26 11.07 -12.29
N THR A 201 -17.73 11.97 -11.45
CA THR A 201 -16.30 11.95 -11.09
C THR A 201 -15.88 10.70 -10.30
N GLU A 202 -16.71 10.24 -9.36
CA GLU A 202 -16.49 8.97 -8.64
C GLU A 202 -16.47 7.77 -9.61
N LEU A 203 -17.33 7.81 -10.64
CA LEU A 203 -17.41 6.76 -11.65
C LEU A 203 -16.23 6.79 -12.62
N TYR A 204 -15.75 7.98 -12.98
CA TYR A 204 -14.54 8.16 -13.77
C TYR A 204 -13.30 7.66 -13.03
N GLN A 205 -13.18 8.00 -11.75
CA GLN A 205 -12.14 7.48 -10.87
C GLN A 205 -12.18 5.95 -10.81
N THR A 206 -13.38 5.38 -10.66
CA THR A 206 -13.62 3.94 -10.64
C THR A 206 -13.14 3.26 -11.93
N TYR A 207 -13.45 3.84 -13.10
CA TYR A 207 -12.91 3.38 -14.37
C TYR A 207 -11.38 3.40 -14.38
N LEU A 208 -10.75 4.52 -14.00
CA LEU A 208 -9.30 4.66 -14.03
C LEU A 208 -8.59 3.62 -13.15
N VAL A 209 -9.07 3.40 -11.92
CA VAL A 209 -8.46 2.42 -11.00
C VAL A 209 -8.68 0.98 -11.46
N LYS A 210 -9.84 0.67 -12.06
CA LYS A 210 -10.10 -0.64 -12.67
C LYS A 210 -9.22 -0.89 -13.89
N SER A 211 -8.99 0.14 -14.70
CA SER A 211 -8.04 0.06 -15.82
C SER A 211 -6.61 -0.18 -15.33
N ALA A 212 -6.20 0.48 -14.25
CA ALA A 212 -4.90 0.25 -13.62
C ALA A 212 -4.76 -1.19 -13.11
N ALA A 213 -5.77 -1.73 -12.41
CA ALA A 213 -5.77 -3.11 -11.94
C ALA A 213 -5.69 -4.13 -13.09
N GLN A 214 -6.44 -3.89 -14.16
CA GLN A 214 -6.37 -4.72 -15.36
C GLN A 214 -4.99 -4.67 -16.02
N PHE A 215 -4.36 -3.48 -16.06
CA PHE A 215 -3.02 -3.36 -16.62
C PHE A 215 -1.95 -4.06 -15.78
N VAL A 216 -2.04 -4.00 -14.45
CA VAL A 216 -1.17 -4.78 -13.54
C VAL A 216 -1.28 -6.28 -13.83
N LYS A 217 -2.51 -6.80 -14.05
CA LYS A 217 -2.73 -8.19 -14.43
C LYS A 217 -2.04 -8.54 -15.75
N GLU A 218 -2.11 -7.66 -16.75
CA GLU A 218 -1.44 -7.85 -18.03
C GLU A 218 0.08 -7.82 -17.92
N LEU A 219 0.64 -6.88 -17.15
CA LEU A 219 2.09 -6.81 -16.91
C LEU A 219 2.62 -8.08 -16.23
N ARG A 220 1.88 -8.59 -15.23
CA ARG A 220 2.20 -9.88 -14.62
C ARG A 220 2.20 -11.02 -15.65
N LYS A 221 1.19 -11.09 -16.51
CA LYS A 221 1.12 -12.13 -17.55
C LYS A 221 2.29 -12.06 -18.52
N ILE A 222 2.66 -10.85 -18.95
CA ILE A 222 3.84 -10.63 -19.80
C ILE A 222 5.11 -11.13 -19.11
N ALA A 223 5.24 -10.88 -17.80
CA ALA A 223 6.40 -11.34 -17.05
C ALA A 223 6.45 -12.88 -16.93
N GLU A 224 5.30 -13.53 -16.65
CA GLU A 224 5.17 -14.98 -16.62
C GLU A 224 5.52 -15.61 -17.98
N ASP A 225 5.03 -15.02 -19.07
CA ASP A 225 5.32 -15.47 -20.44
C ASP A 225 6.79 -15.29 -20.82
N THR A 226 7.39 -14.17 -20.42
CA THR A 226 8.81 -13.89 -20.71
C THR A 226 9.72 -14.85 -19.94
N LYS A 227 9.38 -15.17 -18.70
CA LYS A 227 10.13 -16.12 -17.88
C LYS A 227 9.86 -17.59 -18.26
N GLY A 228 8.70 -17.87 -18.84
CA GLY A 228 8.25 -19.23 -19.15
C GLY A 228 7.63 -19.96 -17.94
N GLY A 229 7.07 -19.24 -16.96
CA GLY A 229 6.47 -19.84 -15.77
C GLY A 229 5.98 -18.84 -14.74
N GLU A 230 5.48 -19.34 -13.61
CA GLU A 230 4.99 -18.52 -12.50
C GLU A 230 6.10 -17.61 -11.93
N ILE A 231 5.71 -16.39 -11.55
CA ILE A 231 6.56 -15.42 -10.88
C ILE A 231 5.95 -14.95 -9.56
N THR A 232 6.79 -14.40 -8.68
CA THR A 232 6.27 -13.50 -7.65
C THR A 232 6.01 -12.15 -8.26
N CYS A 233 4.85 -11.56 -7.99
CA CYS A 233 4.48 -10.22 -8.45
C CYS A 233 4.15 -9.33 -7.25
N SER A 234 4.68 -8.12 -7.22
CA SER A 234 4.35 -7.09 -6.24
C SER A 234 4.19 -5.73 -6.90
N ALA A 235 3.72 -4.75 -6.14
CA ALA A 235 3.59 -3.38 -6.57
C ALA A 235 3.74 -2.44 -5.38
N ASN A 236 4.05 -1.16 -5.65
CA ASN A 236 4.09 -0.08 -4.66
C ASN A 236 2.68 0.27 -4.16
N THR A 237 2.08 -0.66 -3.43
CA THR A 237 0.71 -0.61 -2.90
C THR A 237 0.67 0.14 -1.58
N GLY A 238 0.41 1.46 -1.59
CA GLY A 238 0.26 2.24 -0.35
C GLY A 238 -0.94 1.76 0.49
N ILE A 239 -0.72 0.86 1.44
CA ILE A 239 -1.75 0.31 2.34
C ILE A 239 -1.81 1.23 3.58
N PRO A 240 -3.00 1.57 4.11
CA PRO A 240 -4.33 1.01 3.83
C PRO A 240 -5.20 1.77 2.83
N ASN A 241 -4.63 2.56 1.92
CA ASN A 241 -5.41 3.41 1.03
C ASN A 241 -6.17 2.59 -0.05
N PRO A 242 -7.53 2.65 -0.10
CA PRO A 242 -8.36 1.89 -1.03
C PRO A 242 -7.94 1.94 -2.49
N VAL A 243 -7.44 3.08 -2.97
CA VAL A 243 -7.06 3.25 -4.38
C VAL A 243 -5.98 2.26 -4.80
N HIS A 244 -5.08 1.88 -3.90
CA HIS A 244 -4.01 0.92 -4.18
C HIS A 244 -4.48 -0.52 -4.02
N LEU A 245 -5.47 -0.77 -3.15
CA LEU A 245 -5.97 -2.12 -2.85
C LEU A 245 -6.59 -2.82 -4.07
N VAL A 246 -7.13 -2.07 -5.02
CA VAL A 246 -7.76 -2.58 -6.26
C VAL A 246 -6.86 -3.50 -7.08
N THR A 247 -5.53 -3.35 -6.97
CA THR A 247 -4.57 -4.14 -7.74
C THR A 247 -4.11 -5.40 -7.02
N THR A 248 -4.32 -5.47 -5.70
CA THR A 248 -3.82 -6.54 -4.84
C THR A 248 -4.30 -7.95 -5.19
N PRO A 249 -5.49 -8.19 -5.78
CA PRO A 249 -5.86 -9.52 -6.26
C PRO A 249 -4.89 -10.10 -7.30
N ASN A 250 -4.20 -9.23 -8.06
CA ASN A 250 -3.23 -9.62 -9.08
C ASN A 250 -1.81 -9.82 -8.52
N LEU A 251 -1.57 -9.46 -7.26
CA LEU A 251 -0.25 -9.49 -6.62
C LEU A 251 -0.08 -10.75 -5.78
N THR A 252 1.15 -11.21 -5.63
CA THR A 252 1.52 -12.27 -4.67
C THR A 252 1.77 -11.71 -3.27
N HIS A 253 2.28 -10.48 -3.19
CA HIS A 253 2.59 -9.74 -1.97
C HIS A 253 2.68 -8.25 -2.28
N CYS A 254 2.71 -7.42 -1.24
CA CYS A 254 2.83 -5.97 -1.36
C CYS A 254 4.25 -5.53 -0.98
N VAL A 255 4.82 -4.60 -1.74
CA VAL A 255 6.11 -3.97 -1.44
C VAL A 255 5.85 -2.48 -1.52
N CYS A 256 5.85 -1.75 -0.42
CA CYS A 256 5.33 -0.38 -0.45
C CYS A 256 5.89 0.51 0.64
N GLU A 257 5.68 1.81 0.46
CA GLU A 257 5.82 2.78 1.53
C GLU A 257 4.69 2.60 2.56
N VAL A 258 5.07 2.60 3.84
CA VAL A 258 4.16 2.60 4.99
C VAL A 258 4.51 3.81 5.85
N GLU A 259 3.49 4.53 6.30
CA GLU A 259 3.66 5.71 7.14
C GLU A 259 3.87 5.27 8.60
N TYR A 260 5.04 5.57 9.17
CA TYR A 260 5.35 5.31 10.57
C TYR A 260 5.16 6.57 11.44
N ARG A 261 5.18 7.77 10.84
CA ARG A 261 5.05 9.07 11.51
C ARG A 261 3.77 9.82 11.12
N HIS A 262 2.63 9.21 11.45
CA HIS A 262 1.32 9.85 11.28
C HIS A 262 1.27 11.23 11.95
N ASN A 263 0.73 12.22 11.24
CA ASN A 263 0.66 13.62 11.69
C ASN A 263 2.01 14.21 12.13
N ASN A 264 3.13 13.73 11.56
CA ASN A 264 4.50 14.09 11.94
C ASN A 264 4.87 13.75 13.39
N GLU A 265 4.15 12.84 14.04
CA GLU A 265 4.48 12.38 15.39
C GLU A 265 5.24 11.04 15.34
N ASN A 266 6.11 10.79 16.31
CA ASN A 266 6.76 9.48 16.46
C ASN A 266 5.96 8.55 17.38
N ALA A 267 6.40 7.30 17.52
CA ALA A 267 5.93 6.45 18.61
C ALA A 267 6.16 7.13 19.98
N PRO A 268 5.29 6.89 20.98
CA PRO A 268 4.16 5.98 20.97
C PRO A 268 2.91 6.51 20.24
N LYS A 269 2.89 7.77 19.80
CA LYS A 269 1.70 8.45 19.26
C LYS A 269 1.32 8.06 17.83
N ALA A 270 2.29 7.72 16.99
CA ALA A 270 2.04 7.19 15.65
C ALA A 270 2.33 5.69 15.59
N SER A 271 1.70 4.96 14.65
CA SER A 271 1.97 3.55 14.38
C SER A 271 1.56 3.15 12.95
N PRO A 272 2.31 2.24 12.28
CA PRO A 272 1.93 1.64 10.99
C PRO A 272 0.80 0.59 11.09
N ILE A 273 0.27 0.27 12.29
CA ILE A 273 -0.58 -0.91 12.52
C ILE A 273 -1.77 -1.05 11.57
N SER A 274 -2.40 0.07 11.21
CA SER A 274 -3.56 0.06 10.29
C SER A 274 -3.20 -0.53 8.92
N ALA A 275 -2.00 -0.26 8.41
CA ALA A 275 -1.53 -0.80 7.14
C ALA A 275 -1.39 -2.31 7.22
N TYR A 276 -0.73 -2.81 8.27
CA TYR A 276 -0.47 -4.23 8.45
C TYR A 276 -1.75 -5.04 8.71
N LYS A 277 -2.67 -4.51 9.52
CA LYS A 277 -3.97 -5.17 9.75
C LYS A 277 -4.82 -5.25 8.48
N VAL A 278 -4.79 -4.24 7.61
CA VAL A 278 -5.46 -4.32 6.31
C VAL A 278 -4.76 -5.33 5.39
N ALA A 279 -3.42 -5.39 5.43
CA ALA A 279 -2.66 -6.36 4.66
C ALA A 279 -2.96 -7.82 5.06
N ASP A 280 -3.07 -8.09 6.36
CA ASP A 280 -3.58 -9.36 6.89
C ASP A 280 -4.99 -9.65 6.35
N ALA A 281 -5.90 -8.66 6.42
CA ALA A 281 -7.29 -8.81 6.00
C ALA A 281 -7.46 -9.15 4.51
N ILE A 282 -6.52 -8.74 3.65
CA ILE A 282 -6.49 -9.08 2.22
C ILE A 282 -5.60 -10.30 1.90
N ASN A 283 -5.02 -10.94 2.92
CA ASN A 283 -4.08 -12.06 2.81
C ASN A 283 -2.86 -11.72 1.93
N LYS A 284 -2.24 -10.55 2.14
CA LYS A 284 -1.04 -10.14 1.40
C LYS A 284 0.10 -9.80 2.37
N PRO A 285 1.19 -10.59 2.38
CA PRO A 285 2.41 -10.21 3.08
C PRO A 285 2.93 -8.86 2.59
N VAL A 286 3.58 -8.10 3.48
CA VAL A 286 4.13 -6.77 3.16
C VAL A 286 5.63 -6.77 3.41
N MET A 287 6.38 -6.33 2.41
CA MET A 287 7.77 -5.88 2.55
C MET A 287 7.78 -4.35 2.48
N ALA A 288 7.64 -3.72 3.64
CA ALA A 288 7.48 -2.29 3.77
C ALA A 288 8.82 -1.56 3.65
N THR A 289 8.77 -0.33 3.19
CA THR A 289 9.74 0.71 3.55
C THR A 289 8.98 1.83 4.26
N ALA A 290 9.64 2.63 5.11
CA ALA A 290 9.01 3.85 5.58
C ALA A 290 8.81 4.81 4.39
N SER A 291 7.89 5.77 4.48
CA SER A 291 7.70 6.78 3.44
C SER A 291 8.98 7.61 3.20
N GLY A 292 9.13 8.18 2.01
CA GLY A 292 10.26 9.08 1.70
C GLY A 292 10.43 10.22 2.71
N TRP A 293 9.32 10.76 3.25
CA TRP A 293 9.34 11.79 4.30
C TRP A 293 9.81 11.24 5.65
N ASN A 294 9.47 9.98 5.98
CA ASN A 294 9.95 9.33 7.21
C ASN A 294 11.45 9.08 7.15
N TRP A 295 11.98 8.64 6.01
CA TRP A 295 13.43 8.51 5.82
C TRP A 295 14.14 9.86 5.81
N ALA A 296 13.54 10.90 5.22
CA ALA A 296 14.08 12.25 5.29
C ALA A 296 14.17 12.77 6.73
N TYR A 297 13.13 12.52 7.54
CA TYR A 297 13.17 12.82 8.98
C TYR A 297 14.26 12.02 9.70
N ALA A 298 14.34 10.70 9.49
CA ALA A 298 15.36 9.88 10.13
C ALA A 298 16.77 10.35 9.78
N HIS A 299 17.01 10.67 8.49
CA HIS A 299 18.28 11.20 8.01
C HIS A 299 18.63 12.54 8.68
N ALA A 300 17.66 13.46 8.78
CA ALA A 300 17.85 14.77 9.40
C ALA A 300 18.10 14.71 10.91
N ASN A 301 17.74 13.61 11.58
CA ASN A 301 17.85 13.43 13.02
C ASN A 301 18.91 12.40 13.40
N ASN A 302 20.13 12.57 12.86
CA ASN A 302 21.28 11.71 13.13
C ASN A 302 20.97 10.21 12.92
N ASN A 303 20.38 9.89 11.77
CA ASN A 303 19.90 8.56 11.37
C ASN A 303 18.78 7.95 12.24
N ALA A 304 18.34 8.63 13.30
CA ALA A 304 17.28 8.22 14.22
C ALA A 304 17.32 6.72 14.58
N VAL A 305 18.50 6.22 14.92
CA VAL A 305 18.77 4.77 15.04
C VAL A 305 17.77 4.07 15.96
N GLY A 306 17.51 4.63 17.16
CA GLY A 306 16.55 4.04 18.09
C GLY A 306 15.10 4.00 17.55
N LEU A 307 14.69 5.01 16.78
CA LEU A 307 13.38 5.06 16.15
C LEU A 307 13.25 4.02 15.04
N VAL A 308 14.25 3.92 14.16
CA VAL A 308 14.25 2.94 13.06
C VAL A 308 14.33 1.51 13.61
N ARG A 309 15.04 1.27 14.71
CA ARG A 309 15.01 -0.02 15.44
C ARG A 309 13.60 -0.36 15.91
N LEU A 310 12.86 0.61 16.45
CA LEU A 310 11.46 0.42 16.82
C LEU A 310 10.58 0.12 15.61
N TRP A 311 10.77 0.80 14.47
CA TRP A 311 10.03 0.49 13.24
C TRP A 311 10.27 -0.94 12.76
N ILE A 312 11.50 -1.44 12.85
CA ILE A 312 11.85 -2.82 12.52
C ILE A 312 11.11 -3.77 13.46
N ALA A 313 11.26 -3.58 14.77
CA ALA A 313 10.63 -4.44 15.77
C ALA A 313 9.10 -4.45 15.65
N GLU A 314 8.47 -3.28 15.50
CA GLU A 314 7.02 -3.13 15.37
C GLU A 314 6.48 -3.86 14.13
N THR A 315 7.19 -3.77 13.01
CA THR A 315 6.79 -4.41 11.76
C THR A 315 6.86 -5.93 11.82
N TYR A 316 7.95 -6.48 12.33
CA TYR A 316 8.09 -7.94 12.46
C TYR A 316 7.17 -8.52 13.54
N ALA A 317 6.92 -7.78 14.63
CA ALA A 317 5.96 -8.19 15.65
C ALA A 317 4.52 -8.25 15.12
N LEU A 318 4.18 -7.35 14.19
CA LEU A 318 2.92 -7.39 13.46
C LEU A 318 2.89 -8.44 12.35
N GLY A 319 3.99 -9.15 12.09
CA GLY A 319 4.06 -10.24 11.11
C GLY A 319 4.43 -9.80 9.70
N HIS A 320 4.95 -8.60 9.50
CA HIS A 320 5.39 -8.09 8.19
C HIS A 320 6.90 -7.89 8.17
N ARG A 321 7.47 -7.40 7.05
CA ARG A 321 8.92 -7.16 6.95
C ARG A 321 9.18 -5.69 6.69
N LEU A 322 9.97 -5.04 7.54
CA LEU A 322 10.55 -3.74 7.18
C LEU A 322 11.84 -4.01 6.42
N MET A 323 11.86 -3.65 5.14
CA MET A 323 13.03 -3.81 4.29
C MET A 323 14.23 -3.09 4.89
N VAL A 324 15.39 -3.75 4.88
CA VAL A 324 16.65 -3.30 5.49
C VAL A 324 16.91 -1.82 5.19
N PRO A 325 17.21 -0.98 6.20
CA PRO A 325 17.42 0.47 6.08
C PRO A 325 18.71 0.87 5.33
N HIS A 326 19.06 0.12 4.30
CA HIS A 326 20.21 0.36 3.42
C HIS A 326 19.77 1.18 2.21
N ARG A 327 20.39 2.35 2.01
CA ARG A 327 20.17 3.28 0.88
C ARG A 327 18.68 3.50 0.58
N LYS A 328 17.96 4.15 1.49
CA LYS A 328 16.51 4.39 1.33
C LYS A 328 16.26 5.71 0.62
N TRP A 329 15.28 5.71 -0.29
CA TRP A 329 14.82 6.92 -0.94
C TRP A 329 14.19 7.82 0.11
N ALA A 330 14.62 9.08 0.13
CA ALA A 330 14.13 10.11 1.01
C ALA A 330 13.75 11.34 0.18
N PHE A 331 12.70 12.05 0.61
CA PHE A 331 12.20 13.20 -0.13
C PHE A 331 11.67 14.27 0.81
N THR A 332 12.03 15.52 0.51
CA THR A 332 11.31 16.71 0.98
C THR A 332 11.18 17.68 -0.19
N GLN A 333 10.25 18.63 -0.11
CA GLN A 333 10.10 19.64 -1.17
C GLN A 333 11.36 20.50 -1.30
N GLU A 334 12.01 20.81 -0.18
CA GLU A 334 13.18 21.68 -0.12
C GLU A 334 14.44 21.01 -0.68
N LYS A 335 14.61 19.70 -0.44
CA LYS A 335 15.82 18.97 -0.83
C LYS A 335 15.66 18.16 -2.12
N GLY A 336 14.44 17.96 -2.59
CA GLY A 336 14.16 16.97 -3.64
C GLY A 336 14.55 15.56 -3.21
N THR A 337 14.91 14.74 -4.19
CA THR A 337 15.34 13.36 -3.95
C THR A 337 16.72 13.32 -3.27
N HIS A 338 16.80 12.62 -2.13
CA HIS A 338 18.05 12.33 -1.43
C HIS A 338 17.99 10.93 -0.79
N TRP A 339 19.04 10.54 -0.06
CA TRP A 339 19.20 9.15 0.39
C TRP A 339 19.50 9.05 1.88
N TYR A 340 18.73 8.22 2.57
CA TYR A 340 19.07 7.75 3.91
C TYR A 340 20.07 6.58 3.79
N GLN A 341 21.17 6.67 4.53
CA GLN A 341 22.20 5.63 4.57
C GLN A 341 22.47 5.22 6.01
N SER A 342 22.33 3.92 6.29
CA SER A 342 22.72 3.32 7.57
C SER A 342 23.98 2.48 7.45
N LYS A 343 24.51 2.10 8.62
CA LYS A 343 25.58 1.13 8.76
C LYS A 343 25.04 -0.20 9.28
N PRO A 344 25.63 -1.36 8.89
CA PRO A 344 25.22 -2.66 9.40
C PRO A 344 25.16 -2.76 10.93
N GLU A 345 26.13 -2.18 11.64
CA GLU A 345 26.19 -2.21 13.11
C GLU A 345 24.96 -1.58 13.79
N ASP A 346 24.25 -0.68 13.12
CA ASP A 346 23.07 -0.03 13.68
C ASP A 346 21.87 -0.98 13.75
N PHE A 347 21.75 -1.93 12.81
CA PHE A 347 20.50 -2.63 12.53
C PHE A 347 20.62 -4.14 12.26
N ALA A 348 21.76 -4.63 11.76
CA ALA A 348 21.91 -6.00 11.28
C ALA A 348 21.61 -7.05 12.36
N TYR A 349 21.96 -6.75 13.62
CA TYR A 349 21.68 -7.65 14.74
C TYR A 349 20.18 -7.92 14.95
N LEU A 350 19.29 -6.97 14.63
CA LEU A 350 17.83 -7.18 14.71
C LEU A 350 17.36 -8.16 13.64
N TYR A 351 17.84 -7.99 12.42
CA TYR A 351 17.52 -8.89 11.30
C TYR A 351 18.11 -10.29 11.53
N ASN A 352 19.32 -10.38 12.08
CA ASN A 352 19.93 -11.64 12.46
C ASN A 352 19.12 -12.33 13.57
N PHE A 353 18.69 -11.59 14.60
CA PHE A 353 17.79 -12.13 15.62
C PHE A 353 16.52 -12.73 15.01
N ILE A 354 15.88 -12.04 14.05
CA ILE A 354 14.69 -12.55 13.36
C ILE A 354 15.00 -13.83 12.57
N ARG A 355 16.12 -13.86 11.83
CA ARG A 355 16.54 -15.05 11.05
C ARG A 355 16.90 -16.23 11.93
N ASP A 356 17.59 -15.98 13.03
CA ASP A 356 18.13 -17.01 13.93
C ASP A 356 17.07 -17.58 14.87
N ASN A 357 15.93 -16.90 15.00
CA ASN A 357 14.77 -17.36 15.77
C ASN A 357 13.53 -17.50 14.87
N SER A 358 13.73 -17.90 13.60
CA SER A 358 12.67 -17.96 12.58
C SER A 358 11.44 -18.77 13.02
N GLU A 359 11.63 -19.78 13.86
CA GLU A 359 10.60 -20.62 14.45
C GLU A 359 9.63 -19.85 15.36
N LEU A 360 9.99 -18.65 15.84
CA LEU A 360 9.13 -17.75 16.63
C LEU A 360 8.35 -16.73 15.78
N PHE A 361 8.58 -16.73 14.47
CA PHE A 361 7.92 -15.82 13.53
C PHE A 361 7.10 -16.61 12.49
N ASP A 362 7.67 -17.69 11.95
CA ASP A 362 7.13 -18.37 10.80
C ASP A 362 5.90 -19.23 11.11
N ASP A 363 4.93 -19.17 10.19
CA ASP A 363 3.64 -19.89 10.24
C ASP A 363 2.73 -19.53 11.42
N TYR A 364 3.00 -18.41 12.11
CA TYR A 364 2.15 -17.85 13.14
C TYR A 364 1.24 -16.75 12.58
N GLU A 365 -0.07 -16.89 12.79
CA GLU A 365 -1.08 -15.89 12.39
C GLU A 365 -1.55 -15.07 13.60
N PRO A 366 -1.98 -13.80 13.42
CA PRO A 366 -2.46 -12.98 14.53
C PRO A 366 -3.64 -13.62 15.26
N PHE A 367 -3.58 -13.68 16.60
CA PHE A 367 -4.76 -14.04 17.40
C PHE A 367 -5.69 -12.83 17.51
N SER A 368 -7.00 -13.04 17.41
CA SER A 368 -8.00 -11.97 17.45
C SER A 368 -9.35 -12.46 17.92
N ARG A 369 -10.07 -11.60 18.65
CA ARG A 369 -11.46 -11.84 19.10
C ARG A 369 -12.42 -10.74 18.65
N ILE A 370 -11.87 -9.61 18.23
CA ILE A 370 -12.63 -8.46 17.73
C ILE A 370 -12.46 -8.36 16.21
N ALA A 371 -13.55 -8.17 15.50
CA ALA A 371 -13.52 -7.74 14.10
C ALA A 371 -13.63 -6.22 14.03
N LEU A 372 -12.65 -5.55 13.43
CA LEU A 372 -12.75 -4.16 13.01
C LEU A 372 -13.13 -4.11 11.53
N ILE A 373 -14.29 -3.56 11.21
CA ILE A 373 -14.70 -3.41 9.82
C ILE A 373 -13.87 -2.33 9.15
N PHE A 374 -13.34 -2.63 7.97
CA PHE A 374 -12.80 -1.66 7.02
C PHE A 374 -13.89 -1.31 6.01
N PRO A 375 -14.65 -0.22 6.22
CA PRO A 375 -15.70 0.21 5.30
C PRO A 375 -15.09 0.88 4.07
N ASN A 376 -14.86 0.13 2.98
CA ASN A 376 -14.15 0.64 1.82
C ASN A 376 -14.78 1.93 1.25
N LYS A 377 -16.10 1.91 1.05
CA LYS A 377 -16.86 3.05 0.54
C LYS A 377 -16.84 4.23 1.50
N GLY A 378 -17.02 4.00 2.79
CA GLY A 378 -16.91 5.01 3.84
C GLY A 378 -15.55 5.69 3.83
N ILE A 379 -14.48 4.90 3.81
CA ILE A 379 -13.10 5.40 3.81
C ILE A 379 -12.78 6.21 2.55
N ARG A 380 -13.23 5.79 1.36
CA ARG A 380 -13.00 6.55 0.12
C ARG A 380 -13.63 7.95 0.16
N ARG A 381 -14.79 8.08 0.82
CA ARG A 381 -15.55 9.34 0.87
C ARG A 381 -15.14 10.24 2.03
N HIS A 382 -14.82 9.65 3.18
CA HIS A 382 -14.67 10.36 4.45
C HIS A 382 -13.24 10.31 5.01
N GLY A 383 -12.35 9.53 4.40
CA GLY A 383 -10.94 9.41 4.78
C GLY A 383 -10.64 8.24 5.72
N LEU A 384 -9.34 8.02 5.95
CA LEU A 384 -8.82 6.90 6.75
C LEU A 384 -8.67 7.22 8.25
N GLY A 385 -8.75 8.49 8.66
CA GLY A 385 -8.30 8.95 9.97
C GLY A 385 -8.88 8.17 11.14
N LEU A 386 -10.21 8.09 11.24
CA LEU A 386 -10.88 7.37 12.33
C LEU A 386 -10.53 5.88 12.37
N PHE A 387 -10.44 5.21 11.21
CA PHE A 387 -10.04 3.80 11.15
C PHE A 387 -8.61 3.59 11.68
N GLN A 388 -7.68 4.47 11.32
CA GLN A 388 -6.29 4.41 11.80
C GLN A 388 -6.20 4.65 13.31
N GLU A 389 -6.95 5.63 13.83
CA GLU A 389 -7.04 5.92 15.26
C GLU A 389 -7.61 4.74 16.05
N ILE A 390 -8.68 4.11 15.57
CA ILE A 390 -9.26 2.91 16.21
C ILE A 390 -8.26 1.76 16.21
N CYS A 391 -7.59 1.47 15.09
CA CYS A 391 -6.56 0.42 15.04
C CYS A 391 -5.48 0.62 16.12
N LYS A 392 -4.99 1.86 16.24
CA LYS A 392 -3.98 2.21 17.23
C LYS A 392 -4.53 2.09 18.65
N ARG A 393 -5.74 2.61 18.91
CA ARG A 393 -6.36 2.58 20.24
C ARG A 393 -6.60 1.15 20.73
N LEU A 394 -7.05 0.25 19.86
CA LEU A 394 -7.23 -1.16 20.19
C LEU A 394 -5.89 -1.81 20.58
N ALA A 395 -4.82 -1.52 19.84
CA ALA A 395 -3.48 -2.03 20.16
C ALA A 395 -2.91 -1.45 21.46
N ASP A 396 -3.07 -0.15 21.71
CA ASP A 396 -2.64 0.48 22.96
C ASP A 396 -3.33 -0.13 24.19
N LYS A 397 -4.56 -0.62 24.03
CA LYS A 397 -5.34 -1.30 25.08
C LYS A 397 -5.13 -2.82 25.10
N ASN A 398 -4.24 -3.35 24.27
CA ASN A 398 -4.02 -4.80 24.11
C ASN A 398 -5.32 -5.59 23.83
N LEU A 399 -6.21 -4.97 23.06
CA LEU A 399 -7.43 -5.59 22.55
C LEU A 399 -7.10 -6.25 21.21
N PHE A 400 -7.22 -7.57 21.15
CA PHE A 400 -6.76 -8.35 19.99
C PHE A 400 -7.81 -8.37 18.89
N PHE A 401 -7.51 -7.68 17.79
CA PHE A 401 -8.42 -7.48 16.67
C PHE A 401 -7.80 -7.87 15.33
N SER A 402 -8.68 -8.29 14.43
CA SER A 402 -8.43 -8.47 13.01
C SER A 402 -9.34 -7.55 12.22
N VAL A 403 -8.92 -7.21 10.99
CA VAL A 403 -9.72 -6.36 10.11
C VAL A 403 -10.53 -7.24 9.16
N VAL A 404 -11.79 -6.85 8.92
CA VAL A 404 -12.66 -7.49 7.92
C VAL A 404 -13.03 -6.44 6.88
N ILE A 405 -12.74 -6.74 5.61
CA ILE A 405 -13.01 -5.82 4.49
C ILE A 405 -14.49 -5.84 4.15
N ALA A 406 -15.19 -4.74 4.39
CA ALA A 406 -16.48 -4.47 3.74
C ALA A 406 -16.17 -3.84 2.38
N GLY A 407 -16.14 -4.71 1.37
CA GLY A 407 -15.71 -4.37 0.02
C GLY A 407 -16.83 -3.74 -0.80
N ASP A 408 -16.55 -3.52 -2.09
CA ASP A 408 -17.50 -3.02 -3.06
C ASP A 408 -16.99 -3.32 -4.49
N ASP A 409 -17.31 -2.48 -5.45
CA ASP A 409 -16.89 -2.66 -6.82
C ASP A 409 -15.38 -2.41 -7.05
N TRP A 410 -14.64 -1.93 -6.04
CA TRP A 410 -13.18 -1.73 -6.09
C TRP A 410 -12.40 -2.88 -5.48
N ILE A 411 -12.86 -3.43 -4.35
CA ILE A 411 -12.17 -4.50 -3.63
C ILE A 411 -13.15 -5.58 -3.19
N GLU A 412 -12.66 -6.82 -3.14
CA GLU A 412 -13.45 -7.99 -2.74
C GLU A 412 -14.15 -7.75 -1.40
N ASP A 413 -15.46 -8.01 -1.37
CA ASP A 413 -16.21 -8.00 -0.12
C ASP A 413 -15.95 -9.28 0.69
N ARG A 414 -15.40 -9.08 1.89
CA ARG A 414 -15.05 -10.13 2.85
C ARG A 414 -15.93 -10.06 4.10
N LEU A 415 -16.88 -9.14 4.17
CA LEU A 415 -17.88 -9.08 5.22
C LEU A 415 -18.95 -10.15 4.98
N LYS A 416 -18.66 -11.38 5.40
CA LYS A 416 -19.53 -12.56 5.26
C LYS A 416 -19.68 -13.28 6.58
N THR A 417 -20.80 -13.98 6.79
CA THR A 417 -21.10 -14.66 8.07
C THR A 417 -19.99 -15.62 8.49
N GLU A 418 -19.42 -16.38 7.56
CA GLU A 418 -18.32 -17.32 7.79
C GLU A 418 -17.03 -16.63 8.24
N ASN A 419 -16.77 -15.40 7.79
CA ASN A 419 -15.61 -14.64 8.20
C ASN A 419 -15.80 -13.98 9.57
N LEU A 420 -17.04 -13.89 10.07
CA LEU A 420 -17.36 -13.30 11.36
C LEU A 420 -17.51 -14.33 12.49
N SER A 421 -17.56 -15.62 12.18
CA SER A 421 -17.91 -16.68 13.15
C SER A 421 -16.97 -16.76 14.35
N ASN A 422 -15.71 -16.36 14.17
CA ASN A 422 -14.64 -16.47 15.17
C ASN A 422 -14.51 -15.21 16.04
N TYR A 423 -15.31 -14.18 15.81
CA TYR A 423 -15.28 -12.94 16.58
C TYR A 423 -16.44 -12.87 17.58
N GLU A 424 -16.15 -12.25 18.71
CA GLU A 424 -17.10 -12.00 19.80
C GLU A 424 -17.73 -10.62 19.70
N ASP A 425 -16.97 -9.65 19.20
CA ASP A 425 -17.38 -8.25 19.05
C ASP A 425 -17.03 -7.74 17.65
N ILE A 426 -17.88 -6.86 17.10
CA ILE A 426 -17.62 -6.14 15.85
C ILE A 426 -17.56 -4.64 16.15
N ILE A 427 -16.56 -3.95 15.59
CA ILE A 427 -16.42 -2.50 15.64
C ILE A 427 -16.55 -1.94 14.23
N ILE A 428 -17.39 -0.94 14.04
CA ILE A 428 -17.73 -0.35 12.75
C ILE A 428 -17.48 1.16 12.82
N PRO A 429 -16.44 1.68 12.14
CA PRO A 429 -16.23 3.13 12.05
C PRO A 429 -17.33 3.82 11.23
N GLU A 430 -17.86 4.92 11.73
CA GLU A 430 -18.91 5.72 11.08
C GLU A 430 -18.38 7.06 10.53
N PRO A 431 -18.92 7.55 9.39
CA PRO A 431 -19.92 6.92 8.53
C PRO A 431 -19.36 5.73 7.72
N SER A 432 -19.98 4.56 7.87
CA SER A 432 -19.48 3.32 7.27
C SER A 432 -19.89 3.13 5.81
N GLU A 433 -21.01 3.71 5.39
CA GLU A 433 -21.55 3.55 4.03
C GLU A 433 -21.74 2.08 3.61
N LEU A 434 -21.98 1.19 4.58
CA LEU A 434 -22.32 -0.22 4.32
C LEU A 434 -23.64 -0.30 3.54
N ASP A 435 -23.69 -1.20 2.56
CA ASP A 435 -24.93 -1.48 1.86
C ASP A 435 -25.86 -2.39 2.67
N ASP A 436 -27.09 -2.59 2.16
CA ASP A 436 -28.09 -3.36 2.90
C ASP A 436 -27.72 -4.84 3.03
N SER A 437 -26.99 -5.40 2.07
CA SER A 437 -26.51 -6.78 2.14
C SER A 437 -25.45 -6.95 3.25
N GLN A 438 -24.55 -5.98 3.38
CA GLN A 438 -23.52 -5.92 4.41
C GLN A 438 -24.13 -5.72 5.81
N LYS A 439 -25.14 -4.84 5.93
CA LYS A 439 -25.89 -4.67 7.18
C LYS A 439 -26.59 -5.97 7.59
N SER A 440 -27.25 -6.65 6.66
CA SER A 440 -27.91 -7.93 6.95
C SER A 440 -26.94 -9.02 7.43
N VAL A 441 -25.68 -9.02 6.95
CA VAL A 441 -24.64 -9.93 7.48
C VAL A 441 -24.35 -9.64 8.95
N ILE A 442 -24.25 -8.36 9.33
CA ILE A 442 -23.99 -7.93 10.71
C ILE A 442 -25.20 -8.25 11.60
N GLU A 443 -26.41 -7.90 11.17
CA GLU A 443 -27.66 -8.20 11.89
C GLU A 443 -27.84 -9.70 12.15
N LYS A 444 -27.52 -10.53 11.14
CA LYS A 444 -27.54 -11.99 11.30
C LYS A 444 -26.51 -12.46 12.31
N TRP A 445 -25.31 -11.90 12.31
CA TRP A 445 -24.27 -12.25 13.29
C TRP A 445 -24.67 -11.81 14.72
N GLU A 446 -25.30 -10.66 14.90
CA GLU A 446 -25.82 -10.18 16.20
C GLU A 446 -27.00 -11.02 16.75
N SER A 447 -27.63 -11.85 15.92
CA SER A 447 -28.71 -12.74 16.37
C SER A 447 -28.24 -13.88 17.30
N ASP A 448 -26.93 -14.15 17.31
CA ASP A 448 -26.31 -15.07 18.27
C ASP A 448 -26.21 -14.41 19.66
N LYS A 449 -26.53 -15.19 20.71
CA LYS A 449 -26.46 -14.70 22.10
C LYS A 449 -25.05 -14.17 22.43
N ASN A 450 -25.00 -13.00 23.05
CA ASN A 450 -23.78 -12.30 23.52
C ASN A 450 -22.88 -11.72 22.42
N LYS A 451 -23.34 -11.65 21.17
CA LYS A 451 -22.63 -10.92 20.11
C LYS A 451 -23.18 -9.51 19.96
N LYS A 452 -22.31 -8.53 19.74
CA LYS A 452 -22.71 -7.13 19.58
C LYS A 452 -21.82 -6.37 18.62
N ALA A 453 -22.44 -5.58 17.74
CA ALA A 453 -21.77 -4.62 16.88
C ALA A 453 -21.77 -3.22 17.52
N PHE A 454 -20.63 -2.54 17.44
CA PHE A 454 -20.43 -1.21 17.99
C PHE A 454 -20.11 -0.24 16.86
N TYR A 455 -21.04 0.67 16.60
CA TYR A 455 -20.88 1.75 15.63
C TYR A 455 -20.19 2.94 16.30
N VAL A 456 -18.98 3.26 15.85
CA VAL A 456 -18.07 4.20 16.49
C VAL A 456 -17.90 5.45 15.64
N LYS A 457 -18.15 6.63 16.21
CA LYS A 457 -18.03 7.93 15.55
C LYS A 457 -16.74 8.66 15.94
N SER A 458 -16.12 8.26 17.05
CA SER A 458 -14.86 8.79 17.55
C SER A 458 -14.04 7.70 18.22
N VAL A 459 -12.70 7.80 18.15
CA VAL A 459 -11.81 6.87 18.86
C VAL A 459 -12.09 6.78 20.36
N ASN A 460 -12.65 7.83 20.98
CA ASN A 460 -13.01 7.84 22.40
C ASN A 460 -14.21 6.93 22.72
N ASP A 461 -15.05 6.59 21.74
CA ASP A 461 -16.17 5.67 21.96
C ASP A 461 -15.64 4.28 22.38
N ILE A 462 -14.44 3.90 21.91
CA ILE A 462 -13.77 2.65 22.28
C ILE A 462 -13.55 2.53 23.80
N ASP A 463 -13.40 3.65 24.51
CA ASP A 463 -13.23 3.62 25.97
C ASP A 463 -14.50 3.27 26.72
N ASN A 464 -15.65 3.48 26.09
CA ASN A 464 -16.96 3.21 26.68
C ASN A 464 -17.50 1.82 26.33
N ILE A 465 -16.80 1.08 25.47
CA ILE A 465 -17.19 -0.29 25.10
C ILE A 465 -16.56 -1.26 26.11
N ASN A 466 -17.39 -2.09 26.74
CA ASN A 466 -16.93 -3.16 27.61
C ASN A 466 -16.44 -4.37 26.78
N LEU A 467 -15.23 -4.26 26.24
CA LEU A 467 -14.56 -5.33 25.50
C LEU A 467 -13.76 -6.22 26.43
N LYS A 468 -13.83 -7.54 26.23
CA LYS A 468 -13.11 -8.49 27.06
C LYS A 468 -11.61 -8.44 26.79
N LEU A 469 -10.85 -7.99 27.79
CA LEU A 469 -9.39 -8.06 27.77
C LEU A 469 -8.95 -9.53 27.80
N THR A 470 -7.98 -9.86 26.95
CA THR A 470 -7.35 -11.18 26.94
C THR A 470 -5.99 -11.16 27.63
N VAL A 471 -5.27 -10.03 27.53
CA VAL A 471 -4.02 -9.78 28.27
C VAL A 471 -4.12 -8.41 28.92
N GLU A 472 -3.65 -8.32 30.16
CA GLU A 472 -3.51 -7.08 30.91
C GLU A 472 -2.02 -6.77 31.13
N VAL A 473 -1.63 -5.52 30.89
CA VAL A 473 -0.29 -5.01 31.21
C VAL A 473 -0.39 -4.14 32.46
N ILE A 474 0.27 -4.56 33.54
CA ILE A 474 0.21 -3.90 34.85
C ILE A 474 1.46 -3.04 35.04
N GLY A 475 1.28 -1.81 35.53
CA GLY A 475 2.39 -0.94 36.01
C GLY A 475 3.24 -0.30 34.92
N ARG A 476 2.92 -0.48 33.63
CA ARG A 476 3.63 0.09 32.48
C ARG A 476 2.64 0.55 31.40
N GLN A 477 3.02 1.57 30.64
CA GLN A 477 2.24 2.12 29.53
C GLN A 477 2.97 1.91 28.19
N ASN A 478 2.24 2.02 27.09
CA ASN A 478 2.77 1.89 25.72
C ASN A 478 3.49 0.57 25.45
N ILE A 479 3.02 -0.51 26.08
CA ILE A 479 3.48 -1.87 25.83
C ILE A 479 2.42 -2.57 25.02
N TRP A 480 2.80 -3.04 23.84
CA TRP A 480 1.94 -3.87 23.01
C TRP A 480 2.30 -5.33 23.21
N VAL A 481 1.30 -6.15 23.43
CA VAL A 481 1.37 -7.60 23.45
C VAL A 481 0.68 -8.09 22.19
N LEU A 482 1.42 -8.78 21.33
CA LEU A 482 0.96 -9.23 20.03
C LEU A 482 1.01 -10.76 19.99
N PRO A 483 -0.05 -11.44 20.47
CA PRO A 483 -0.12 -12.90 20.40
C PRO A 483 -0.37 -13.35 18.97
N ARG A 484 0.33 -14.41 18.59
CA ARG A 484 0.16 -15.11 17.33
C ARG A 484 0.08 -16.60 17.59
N MET A 485 -0.68 -17.31 16.76
CA MET A 485 -0.99 -18.72 16.94
C MET A 485 -0.73 -19.53 15.68
N ARG A 486 -0.32 -20.79 15.88
CA ARG A 486 -0.31 -21.82 14.84
C ARG A 486 -1.60 -22.65 14.88
N PRO A 487 -1.95 -23.34 13.78
CA PRO A 487 -3.09 -24.26 13.76
C PRO A 487 -3.01 -25.40 14.78
N ASP A 488 -1.80 -25.75 15.23
CA ASP A 488 -1.57 -26.77 16.27
C ASP A 488 -1.82 -26.28 17.71
N GLY A 489 -2.17 -25.00 17.88
CA GLY A 489 -2.44 -24.38 19.17
C GLY A 489 -1.21 -23.74 19.83
N SER A 490 -0.01 -23.85 19.25
CA SER A 490 1.19 -23.17 19.76
C SER A 490 1.00 -21.66 19.72
N VAL A 491 1.46 -20.96 20.77
CA VAL A 491 1.32 -19.51 20.91
C VAL A 491 2.70 -18.88 21.06
N VAL A 492 2.92 -17.77 20.36
CA VAL A 492 4.03 -16.85 20.61
C VAL A 492 3.47 -15.47 20.89
N CYS A 493 3.98 -14.80 21.92
CA CYS A 493 3.63 -13.43 22.25
C CYS A 493 4.83 -12.52 22.01
N HIS A 494 4.74 -11.64 21.00
CA HIS A 494 5.74 -10.59 20.82
C HIS A 494 5.37 -9.41 21.72
N ILE A 495 6.27 -9.03 22.63
CA ILE A 495 6.08 -7.91 23.56
C ILE A 495 6.92 -6.74 23.07
N LEU A 496 6.26 -5.63 22.73
CA LEU A 496 6.88 -4.47 22.12
C LEU A 496 6.77 -3.25 23.05
N ASN A 497 7.93 -2.74 23.48
CA ASN A 497 8.04 -1.48 24.20
C ASN A 497 8.05 -0.31 23.22
N ARG A 498 7.03 0.55 23.25
CA ARG A 498 6.88 1.69 22.33
C ARG A 498 7.20 3.04 22.98
N ASN A 499 7.80 3.03 24.17
CA ASN A 499 8.20 4.25 24.89
C ASN A 499 9.46 4.90 24.28
N TYR A 500 9.39 5.25 22.99
CA TYR A 500 10.40 6.06 22.32
C TYR A 500 10.42 7.47 22.92
N ASP A 501 11.61 7.93 23.30
CA ASP A 501 11.81 9.29 23.80
C ASP A 501 12.71 10.04 22.81
N GLU A 502 12.12 11.04 22.15
CA GLU A 502 12.78 11.89 21.17
C GLU A 502 13.99 12.64 21.74
N SER A 503 13.99 12.99 23.03
CA SER A 503 15.08 13.76 23.65
C SER A 503 16.38 12.94 23.79
N VAL A 504 16.26 11.62 23.91
CA VAL A 504 17.39 10.68 23.96
C VAL A 504 17.58 9.92 22.64
N GLY A 505 16.59 9.90 21.75
CA GLY A 505 16.66 9.21 20.46
C GLY A 505 16.55 7.68 20.56
N PHE A 506 16.06 7.15 21.68
CA PHE A 506 15.94 5.72 21.95
C PHE A 506 14.66 5.38 22.72
N VAL A 507 14.28 4.10 22.67
CA VAL A 507 13.22 3.55 23.51
C VAL A 507 13.74 3.48 24.96
N LYS A 508 12.99 4.05 25.91
CA LYS A 508 13.31 3.96 27.33
C LYS A 508 13.27 2.51 27.77
N ASN A 509 14.34 2.06 28.43
CA ASN A 509 14.35 0.74 29.05
C ASN A 509 13.21 0.66 30.08
N ILE A 510 12.57 -0.50 30.11
CA ILE A 510 11.67 -0.84 31.20
C ILE A 510 12.59 -1.37 32.30
N GLU A 511 12.89 -0.53 33.29
CA GLU A 511 13.53 -1.02 34.51
C GLU A 511 12.52 -1.94 35.22
N ASN A 512 12.99 -3.12 35.66
CA ASN A 512 12.17 -4.12 36.34
C ASN A 512 11.65 -3.60 37.68
#